data_AF-A0A9X8YNV4-F1
#
_entry.id   AF-A0A9X8YNV4-F1
#
_cell.length_a   1.000
_cell.length_b   1.000
_cell.length_c   1.000
_cell.angle_alpha   90.00
_cell.angle_beta   90.00
_cell.angle_gamma   90.00
#
_symmetry.space_group_name_H-M   'P 1'
#
loop_
_entity.id
_entity.type
_entity.pdbx_description
1 polymer ?
#
loop_
_entity_poly.entity_id
_entity_poly.type
_entity_poly.pdbx_seq_one_letter_code
_entity_poly.pdbx_strand_id
1 'polypeptide(L)' 'WGAPTTDARELFEMLCLEGQQAGLSWITVLKKRENYRRAFHDFDPRRVAAMTEQDVENLLQDSGIIRHRGKIEAIIT' A
#
# COMPACT_ATOMS: atom_id res chain seq x y z
N TRP A 1 -12.82 11.63 2.62
CA TRP A 1 -13.30 10.51 3.46
C TRP A 1 -14.81 10.62 3.58
N GLY A 2 -15.55 9.51 3.59
CA GLY A 2 -17.01 9.50 3.68
C GLY A 2 -17.76 9.88 2.39
N ALA A 3 -17.05 10.20 1.30
CA ALA A 3 -17.65 10.35 -0.02
C ALA A 3 -17.77 8.97 -0.68
N PRO A 4 -18.93 8.60 -1.23
CA PRO A 4 -19.09 7.31 -1.91
C PRO A 4 -18.22 7.26 -3.17
N THR A 5 -17.54 6.13 -3.36
CA THR A 5 -16.83 5.80 -4.60
C THR A 5 -17.16 4.37 -5.00
N THR A 6 -17.18 4.12 -6.30
CA THR A 6 -17.37 2.80 -6.89
C THR A 6 -16.19 2.41 -7.79
N ASP A 7 -15.16 3.26 -7.83
CA ASP A 7 -13.93 2.95 -8.56
C ASP A 7 -13.17 1.83 -7.84
N ALA A 8 -13.02 0.70 -8.52
CA ALA A 8 -12.42 -0.49 -7.93
C ALA A 8 -10.95 -0.28 -7.50
N ARG A 9 -10.20 0.58 -8.20
CA ARG A 9 -8.81 0.87 -7.87
C ARG A 9 -8.73 1.76 -6.64
N GLU A 10 -9.56 2.80 -6.56
CA GLU A 10 -9.62 3.66 -5.39
C GLU A 10 -10.05 2.88 -4.14
N LEU A 11 -11.04 1.99 -4.29
CA LEU A 11 -11.49 1.11 -3.21
C LEU A 11 -10.37 0.17 -2.76
N PHE A 12 -9.63 -0.44 -3.70
CA PHE A 12 -8.49 -1.30 -3.40
C PHE A 12 -7.35 -0.52 -2.70
N GLU A 13 -6.97 0.64 -3.22
CA GLU A 13 -5.98 1.53 -2.60
C GLU A 13 -6.35 1.84 -1.15
N MET A 14 -7.58 2.28 -0.92
CA MET A 14 -8.04 2.63 0.42
C MET A 14 -8.05 1.42 1.36
N LEU A 15 -8.53 0.26 0.90
CA LEU A 15 -8.52 -0.98 1.68
C LEU A 15 -7.10 -1.37 2.12
N CYS A 16 -6.13 -1.32 1.19
CA CYS A 16 -4.73 -1.60 1.49
C CYS A 16 -4.15 -0.61 2.51
N LEU A 17 -4.38 0.70 2.32
CA LEU A 17 -3.86 1.74 3.20
C LEU A 17 -4.41 1.63 4.63
N GLU A 18 -5.68 1.26 4.80
CA GLU A 18 -6.27 0.98 6.12
C GLU A 18 -5.53 -0.18 6.83
N GLY A 19 -5.16 -1.24 6.11
CA GLY A 19 -4.31 -2.30 6.66
C GLY A 19 -2.92 -1.82 7.12
N GLN A 20 -2.34 -0.85 6.42
CA GLN A 20 -1.06 -0.24 6.80
C GLN A 20 -1.14 0.54 8.11
N GLN A 21 -2.33 0.99 8.51
CA GLN A 21 -2.54 1.78 9.71
C GLN A 21 -2.42 0.97 11.01
N ALA A 22 -2.54 -0.35 10.99
CA ALA A 22 -2.52 -1.17 12.21
C ALA A 22 -1.34 -0.83 13.15
N GLY A 23 -1.64 -0.33 14.36
CA GLY A 23 -0.64 0.09 15.35
C GLY A 23 0.00 1.46 15.12
N LEU A 24 -0.51 2.28 14.19
CA LEU A 24 0.00 3.60 13.83
C LEU A 24 -1.14 4.62 13.74
N SER A 25 -0.79 5.90 13.68
CA SER A 25 -1.76 6.96 13.40
C SER A 25 -2.10 7.01 11.91
N TRP A 26 -3.36 7.31 11.55
CA TRP A 26 -3.77 7.44 10.15
C TRP A 26 -2.97 8.51 9.40
N ILE A 27 -2.61 9.61 10.07
CA ILE A 27 -1.79 10.67 9.48
C ILE A 27 -0.39 10.18 9.06
N THR A 28 0.15 9.16 9.73
CA THR A 28 1.41 8.52 9.32
C THR A 28 1.27 7.88 7.94
N VAL A 29 0.16 7.19 7.68
CA VAL A 29 -0.13 6.53 6.39
C VAL A 29 -0.43 7.57 5.33
N LEU A 30 -1.31 8.55 5.62
CA LEU A 30 -1.67 9.60 4.67
C LEU A 30 -0.46 10.40 4.16
N LYS A 31 0.49 10.74 5.04
CA LYS A 31 1.74 11.44 4.64
C LYS A 31 2.62 10.61 3.71
N LYS A 32 2.44 9.29 3.68
CA LYS A 32 3.19 8.34 2.84
C LYS A 32 2.42 7.89 1.60
N ARG A 33 1.18 8.35 1.40
CA ARG A 33 0.27 7.88 0.34
C ARG A 33 0.89 7.92 -1.06
N GLU A 34 1.53 9.01 -1.43
CA GLU A 34 2.20 9.12 -2.74
C GLU A 34 3.38 8.15 -2.90
N ASN A 35 4.08 7.84 -1.81
CA ASN A 35 5.13 6.82 -1.84
C ASN A 35 4.53 5.43 -2.03
N TYR A 36 3.41 5.13 -1.37
CA TYR A 36 2.67 3.89 -1.58
C TYR A 36 2.19 3.76 -3.03
N ARG A 37 1.62 4.82 -3.62
CA ARG A 37 1.24 4.81 -5.04
C ARG A 37 2.42 4.48 -5.94
N ARG A 38 3.59 5.10 -5.71
CA ARG A 38 4.80 4.76 -6.48
C ARG A 38 5.28 3.33 -6.26
N ALA A 39 5.32 2.88 -5.01
CA ALA A 39 5.81 1.56 -4.60
C ALA A 39 4.94 0.41 -5.12
N PHE A 40 3.62 0.61 -5.18
CA PHE A 40 2.64 -0.41 -5.55
C PHE A 40 1.97 -0.11 -6.89
N HIS A 41 2.68 0.51 -7.82
CA HIS A 41 2.24 0.73 -9.21
C HIS A 41 0.87 1.40 -9.36
N ASP A 42 0.65 2.46 -8.60
CA ASP A 42 -0.62 3.20 -8.49
C ASP A 42 -1.79 2.29 -8.11
N PHE A 43 -1.51 1.25 -7.33
CA PHE A 43 -2.45 0.22 -6.91
C PHE A 43 -3.16 -0.48 -8.08
N ASP A 44 -2.49 -0.66 -9.24
CA ASP A 44 -2.98 -1.57 -10.29
C ASP A 44 -2.91 -3.02 -9.79
N PRO A 45 -4.04 -3.71 -9.52
CA PRO A 45 -4.04 -5.02 -8.89
C PRO A 45 -3.26 -6.08 -9.68
N ARG A 46 -3.20 -5.96 -11.01
CA ARG A 46 -2.47 -6.92 -11.85
C ARG A 46 -0.96 -6.77 -11.71
N ARG A 47 -0.48 -5.54 -11.53
CA ARG A 47 0.95 -5.28 -11.31
C ARG A 47 1.35 -5.63 -9.89
N VAL A 48 0.50 -5.30 -8.92
CA VAL A 48 0.70 -5.66 -7.52
C VAL A 48 0.75 -7.17 -7.34
N ALA A 49 -0.20 -7.91 -7.93
CA ALA A 49 -0.21 -9.38 -7.87
C ALA A 49 0.98 -10.05 -8.60
N ALA A 50 1.68 -9.33 -9.47
CA ALA A 50 2.87 -9.81 -10.16
C ALA A 50 4.17 -9.51 -9.41
N MET A 51 4.10 -8.81 -8.27
CA MET A 51 5.27 -8.51 -7.44
C MET A 51 5.83 -9.79 -6.83
N THR A 52 7.16 -9.80 -6.69
CA THR A 52 7.94 -10.95 -6.27
C THR A 52 8.55 -10.74 -4.88
N GLU A 53 9.13 -11.79 -4.32
CA GLU A 53 9.91 -11.71 -3.08
C GLU A 53 11.02 -10.64 -3.16
N GLN A 54 11.67 -10.51 -4.32
CA GLN A 54 12.70 -9.49 -4.52
C GLN A 54 12.13 -8.07 -4.43
N ASP A 55 10.89 -7.86 -4.87
CA ASP A 55 10.22 -6.57 -4.74
C ASP A 55 9.91 -6.27 -3.27
N VAL A 56 9.51 -7.28 -2.49
CA VAL A 56 9.33 -7.14 -1.03
C VAL A 56 10.63 -6.72 -0.34
N GLU A 57 11.75 -7.37 -0.68
CA GLU A 57 13.07 -7.01 -0.12
C GLU A 57 13.47 -5.58 -0.47
N ASN A 58 13.23 -5.16 -1.72
CA ASN A 58 13.49 -3.80 -2.16
C ASN A 58 12.64 -2.78 -1.38
N LEU A 59 11.35 -3.08 -1.19
CA LEU A 59 10.41 -2.25 -0.44
C LEU A 59 10.73 -2.17 1.06
N LEU A 60 11.31 -3.23 1.64
CA LEU A 60 11.80 -3.20 3.02
C LEU A 60 12.93 -2.20 3.22
N GLN A 61 13.62 -1.77 2.17
CA GLN A 61 14.62 -0.70 2.23
C GLN A 61 14.03 0.70 1.98
N ASP A 62 12.81 0.80 1.48
CA ASP A 62 12.19 2.08 1.15
C ASP A 62 11.66 2.80 2.41
N SER A 63 12.41 3.82 2.86
CA SER A 63 12.01 4.69 3.98
C SER A 63 10.75 5.53 3.70
N GLY A 64 10.32 5.60 2.44
CA GLY A 64 9.11 6.25 1.96
C GLY A 64 7.82 5.58 2.46
N ILE A 65 7.83 4.27 2.72
CA ILE A 65 6.68 3.49 3.19
C ILE A 65 6.86 2.99 4.63
N ILE A 66 5.96 2.13 5.13
CA ILE A 66 6.13 1.43 6.41
C ILE A 66 6.88 0.13 6.14
N ARG A 67 8.12 0.04 6.64
CA ARG A 67 9.03 -1.11 6.44
C ARG A 67 8.67 -2.28 7.36
N HIS A 68 7.53 -2.90 7.10
CA HIS A 68 7.05 -4.07 7.83
C HIS A 68 6.66 -5.16 6.83
N ARG A 69 7.40 -6.27 6.83
CA ARG A 69 7.27 -7.36 5.84
C ARG A 69 5.83 -7.83 5.63
N GLY A 70 5.17 -8.28 6.70
CA GLY A 70 3.80 -8.78 6.58
C GLY A 70 2.77 -7.73 6.15
N LYS A 71 3.07 -6.43 6.28
CA LYS A 71 2.19 -5.36 5.79
C LYS A 71 2.39 -5.11 4.29
N ILE A 72 3.63 -5.26 3.81
CA ILE A 72 3.96 -5.18 2.39
C ILE A 72 3.37 -6.39 1.66
N GLU A 73 3.59 -7.59 2.17
CA GLU A 73 3.07 -8.85 1.61
C GLU A 73 1.53 -8.87 1.59
N ALA A 74 0.87 -8.28 2.60
CA ALA A 74 -0.59 -8.16 2.64
C ALA A 74 -1.20 -7.24 1.57
N ILE A 75 -0.39 -6.43 0.87
CA ILE A 75 -0.86 -5.68 -0.31
C ILE A 75 -0.76 -6.56 -1.56
N ILE A 76 0.18 -7.51 -1.59
CA ILE A 76 0.46 -8.38 -2.73
C ILE A 76 -0.48 -9.60 -2.77
N THR A 77 -0.93 -10.07 -1.60
CA THR A 77 -1.75 -11.28 -1.41
C THR A 77 -3.23 -10.94 -1.21
#